data_AF-A0A9E5XQY4-F1
#
_entry.id   AF-A0A9E5XQY4-F1
#
_cell.length_a   1.000
_cell.length_b   1.000
_cell.length_c   1.000
_cell.angle_alpha   90.00
_cell.angle_beta   90.00
_cell.angle_gamma   90.00
#
_symmetry.space_group_name_H-M   'P 1'
#
loop_
_entity.id
_entity.type
_entity.pdbx_description
1 polymer ?
#
loop_
_entity_poly.entity_id
_entity_poly.type
_entity_poly.pdbx_seq_one_letter_code
_entity_poly.pdbx_strand_id
1 'polypeptide(L)'
;MTATNATPGAPREGADEWVHVVRFVERHARGWATLGPMFGLSLLSWAWAALGGHAVWWLTGAVLAPGAVWPLIRLVMGLGLARGAWLRRSVILMLLPWAVLAGAGLVTGWWAYHAGITPAVTAEEGGPALPVLVVAFGAGLWAAGLLLSRREEALLLPGVLLTWSTWRPIFLAGFWLSLGARTAAYAAMASAVTHSLWAMAALAGMMLVRGWAPRRPQGDLALGAMSLSAVVMFMLYLTLHPARAPQPAPLPTLQPLVSPTRAAQPSLLPTLTTATPTPKPTPTPSSTPSPRPSATPTPSATPSLQTPTAVAAIVVPPPRYQGIYLRQGPGFQHPRLRGLLQGTRVDILPDAEPVRADGYLWVRVLAYPDGSEPIYGWVLAHLIATVTPTASP
;
A
#
# COMPACT_ATOMS: atom_id res chain seq x y z
N MET A 1 46.36 -26.89 -31.58
CA MET A 1 45.19 -26.97 -30.67
C MET A 1 45.44 -26.01 -29.52
N THR A 2 45.01 -24.77 -29.67
CA THR A 2 45.21 -23.69 -28.70
C THR A 2 43.92 -23.52 -27.91
N ALA A 3 43.92 -23.99 -26.67
CA ALA A 3 42.80 -23.79 -25.74
C ALA A 3 42.75 -22.30 -25.36
N THR A 4 41.74 -21.60 -25.87
CA THR A 4 41.36 -20.26 -25.43
C THR A 4 40.89 -20.34 -23.98
N ASN A 5 41.73 -19.88 -23.06
CA ASN A 5 41.39 -19.63 -21.65
C ASN A 5 40.28 -18.59 -21.60
N ALA A 6 39.03 -19.04 -21.46
CA ALA A 6 37.90 -18.18 -21.13
C ALA A 6 38.17 -17.58 -19.74
N THR A 7 38.36 -16.26 -19.72
CA THR A 7 38.51 -15.47 -18.50
C THR A 7 37.28 -15.71 -17.61
N PRO A 8 37.42 -16.03 -16.31
CA PRO A 8 36.28 -16.20 -15.42
C PRO A 8 35.47 -14.91 -15.43
N GLY A 9 34.25 -14.97 -15.94
CA GLY A 9 33.40 -13.81 -16.16
C GLY A 9 33.26 -13.00 -14.89
N ALA A 10 33.46 -11.68 -15.00
CA ALA A 10 33.27 -10.73 -13.91
C ALA A 10 31.94 -11.02 -13.18
N PRO A 11 31.93 -10.99 -11.84
CA PRO A 11 30.72 -11.22 -11.07
C PRO A 11 29.64 -10.22 -11.53
N ARG A 12 28.50 -10.74 -11.99
CA ARG A 12 27.34 -9.93 -12.40
C ARG A 12 26.90 -9.08 -11.20
N GLU A 13 27.19 -7.78 -11.23
CA GLU A 13 26.81 -6.79 -10.20
C GLU A 13 25.30 -6.83 -9.85
N GLY A 14 24.44 -7.39 -10.70
CA GLY A 14 23.01 -7.53 -10.43
C GLY A 14 22.61 -8.64 -9.44
N ALA A 15 23.48 -9.55 -9.02
CA ALA A 15 23.08 -10.70 -8.20
C ALA A 15 22.64 -10.32 -6.77
N ASP A 16 23.27 -9.31 -6.18
CA ASP A 16 22.98 -8.86 -4.81
C ASP A 16 21.71 -8.01 -4.73
N GLU A 17 21.39 -7.29 -5.80
CA GLU A 17 20.17 -6.47 -5.91
C GLU A 17 18.89 -7.31 -5.74
N TRP A 18 18.82 -8.48 -6.38
CA TRP A 18 17.63 -9.34 -6.31
C TRP A 18 17.43 -10.01 -4.96
N VAL A 19 18.52 -10.24 -4.21
CA VAL A 19 18.43 -10.79 -2.87
C VAL A 19 17.69 -9.83 -1.93
N HIS A 20 17.88 -8.52 -2.11
CA HIS A 20 17.12 -7.51 -1.37
C HIS A 20 15.63 -7.54 -1.72
N VAL A 21 15.27 -7.59 -3.01
CA VAL A 21 13.88 -7.65 -3.46
C VAL A 21 13.17 -8.89 -2.91
N VAL A 22 13.80 -10.07 -2.98
CA VAL A 22 13.21 -11.32 -2.46
C VAL A 22 12.96 -11.22 -0.95
N ARG A 23 13.96 -10.79 -0.17
CA ARG A 23 13.80 -10.63 1.29
C ARG A 23 12.73 -9.61 1.64
N PHE A 24 12.64 -8.53 0.85
CA PHE A 24 11.62 -7.50 1.02
C PHE A 24 10.21 -8.06 0.81
N VAL A 25 9.98 -8.76 -0.31
CA VAL A 25 8.69 -9.42 -0.60
C VAL A 25 8.33 -10.45 0.47
N GLU A 26 9.31 -11.22 0.98
CA GLU A 26 9.06 -12.17 2.07
C GLU A 26 8.68 -11.52 3.40
N ARG A 27 9.21 -10.34 3.72
CA ARG A 27 8.81 -9.59 4.93
C ARG A 27 7.37 -9.10 4.80
N HIS A 28 7.02 -8.51 3.66
CA HIS A 28 5.68 -7.93 3.46
C HIS A 28 4.59 -8.97 3.28
N ALA A 29 4.87 -10.08 2.59
CA ALA A 29 3.93 -11.19 2.45
C ALA A 29 3.59 -11.87 3.80
N ARG A 30 4.46 -11.74 4.81
CA ARG A 30 4.18 -12.21 6.18
C ARG A 30 3.37 -11.20 6.99
N GLY A 31 3.67 -9.91 6.83
CA GLY A 31 2.95 -8.82 7.49
C GLY A 31 1.47 -8.74 7.10
N TRP A 32 1.07 -9.24 5.92
CA TRP A 32 -0.35 -9.23 5.52
C TRP A 32 -1.26 -9.99 6.50
N ALA A 33 -0.75 -11.00 7.20
CA ALA A 33 -1.51 -11.71 8.23
C ALA A 33 -1.91 -10.83 9.44
N THR A 34 -1.26 -9.68 9.65
CA THR A 34 -1.57 -8.76 10.74
C THR A 34 -2.62 -7.71 10.39
N LEU A 35 -3.11 -7.65 9.14
CA LEU A 35 -4.14 -6.70 8.69
C LEU A 35 -5.58 -7.09 9.09
N GLY A 36 -5.76 -8.04 10.02
CA GLY A 36 -7.06 -8.55 10.46
C GLY A 36 -8.20 -7.51 10.58
N PRO A 37 -8.03 -6.40 11.33
CA PRO A 37 -9.10 -5.41 11.47
C PRO A 37 -9.39 -4.63 10.19
N MET A 38 -8.36 -4.25 9.42
CA MET A 38 -8.53 -3.52 8.16
C MET A 38 -9.16 -4.39 7.07
N PHE A 39 -8.83 -5.68 7.07
CA PHE A 39 -9.46 -6.66 6.22
C PHE A 39 -10.95 -6.83 6.56
N GLY A 40 -11.31 -6.88 7.85
CA GLY A 40 -12.72 -6.89 8.28
C GLY A 40 -13.50 -5.66 7.82
N LEU A 41 -12.94 -4.45 7.97
CA LEU A 41 -13.55 -3.22 7.47
C LEU A 41 -13.68 -3.20 5.94
N SER A 42 -12.71 -3.78 5.23
CA SER A 42 -12.82 -3.99 3.79
C SER A 42 -14.05 -4.86 3.47
N LEU A 43 -14.24 -6.01 4.13
CA LEU A 43 -15.39 -6.88 3.87
C LEU A 43 -16.73 -6.16 4.12
N LEU A 44 -16.84 -5.38 5.18
CA LEU A 44 -18.05 -4.62 5.49
C LEU A 44 -18.34 -3.57 4.41
N SER A 45 -17.31 -2.84 3.97
CA SER A 45 -17.42 -1.87 2.89
C SER A 45 -17.94 -2.52 1.60
N TRP A 46 -17.51 -3.75 1.32
CA TRP A 46 -17.90 -4.47 0.12
C TRP A 46 -19.33 -5.01 0.18
N ALA A 47 -19.73 -5.51 1.34
CA ALA A 47 -21.12 -5.87 1.59
C ALA A 47 -22.04 -4.67 1.37
N TRP A 48 -21.69 -3.52 1.93
CA TRP A 48 -22.46 -2.30 1.76
C TRP A 48 -22.50 -1.81 0.30
N ALA A 49 -21.38 -1.96 -0.42
CA ALA A 49 -21.33 -1.66 -1.85
C ALA A 49 -22.29 -2.53 -2.68
N ALA A 50 -22.37 -3.82 -2.36
CA ALA A 50 -23.23 -4.77 -3.06
C ALA A 50 -24.73 -4.50 -2.80
N LEU A 51 -25.06 -4.06 -1.59
CA LEU A 51 -26.44 -3.78 -1.18
C LEU A 51 -26.93 -2.41 -1.62
N GLY A 52 -26.11 -1.36 -1.43
CA GLY A 52 -26.49 0.03 -1.67
C GLY A 52 -26.09 0.59 -3.03
N GLY A 53 -25.26 -0.12 -3.81
CA GLY A 53 -24.93 0.25 -5.19
C GLY A 53 -23.98 1.43 -5.36
N HIS A 54 -23.45 2.03 -4.28
CA HIS A 54 -22.56 3.16 -4.41
C HIS A 54 -21.11 2.72 -4.69
N ALA A 55 -20.57 3.20 -5.82
CA ALA A 55 -19.21 2.91 -6.28
C ALA A 55 -18.11 3.21 -5.24
N VAL A 56 -18.34 4.23 -4.39
CA VAL A 56 -17.41 4.64 -3.32
C VAL A 56 -17.06 3.49 -2.38
N TRP A 57 -18.01 2.63 -2.04
CA TRP A 57 -17.77 1.57 -1.06
C TRP A 57 -16.93 0.41 -1.61
N TRP A 58 -16.93 0.21 -2.93
CA TRP A 58 -15.98 -0.71 -3.57
C TRP A 58 -14.55 -0.17 -3.44
N LEU A 59 -14.35 1.13 -3.65
CA LEU A 59 -13.05 1.77 -3.53
C LEU A 59 -12.57 1.81 -2.08
N THR A 60 -13.44 2.16 -1.13
CA THR A 60 -13.09 2.22 0.29
C THR A 60 -12.54 0.89 0.78
N GLY A 61 -13.19 -0.24 0.49
CA GLY A 61 -12.63 -1.51 0.93
C GLY A 61 -11.35 -1.90 0.20
N ALA A 62 -11.20 -1.53 -1.08
CA ALA A 62 -9.92 -1.72 -1.77
C ALA A 62 -8.77 -0.91 -1.12
N VAL A 63 -9.05 0.31 -0.67
CA VAL A 63 -8.11 1.17 0.07
C VAL A 63 -7.75 0.60 1.44
N LEU A 64 -8.68 -0.09 2.10
CA LEU A 64 -8.46 -0.72 3.40
C LEU A 64 -7.63 -2.03 3.30
N ALA A 65 -7.49 -2.61 2.11
CA ALA A 65 -6.74 -3.84 1.91
C ALA A 65 -5.71 -3.76 0.76
N PRO A 66 -4.77 -2.80 0.75
CA PRO A 66 -3.82 -2.61 -0.35
C PRO A 66 -2.78 -3.74 -0.41
N GLY A 67 -2.56 -4.44 0.70
CA GLY A 67 -1.54 -5.50 0.81
C GLY A 67 -1.87 -6.79 0.03
N ALA A 68 -3.04 -6.88 -0.60
CA ALA A 68 -3.42 -8.03 -1.43
C ALA A 68 -2.50 -8.27 -2.64
N VAL A 69 -1.72 -7.27 -3.03
CA VAL A 69 -0.74 -7.37 -4.12
C VAL A 69 0.45 -8.28 -3.77
N TRP A 70 0.77 -8.45 -2.48
CA TRP A 70 1.97 -9.20 -2.08
C TRP A 70 1.93 -10.68 -2.44
N PRO A 71 0.83 -11.43 -2.24
CA PRO A 71 0.69 -12.80 -2.74
C PRO A 71 0.91 -12.92 -4.24
N LEU A 72 0.42 -11.98 -5.05
CA LEU A 72 0.61 -11.98 -6.51
C LEU A 72 2.08 -11.77 -6.87
N ILE A 73 2.74 -10.76 -6.28
CA ILE A 73 4.18 -10.51 -6.50
C ILE A 73 4.99 -11.76 -6.11
N ARG A 74 4.66 -12.36 -4.97
CA ARG A 74 5.32 -13.57 -4.49
C ARG A 74 5.07 -14.77 -5.41
N LEU A 75 3.89 -14.91 -5.98
CA LEU A 75 3.59 -15.98 -6.91
C LEU A 75 4.46 -15.86 -8.17
N VAL A 76 4.51 -14.67 -8.78
CA VAL A 76 5.34 -14.39 -9.97
C VAL A 76 6.82 -14.60 -9.70
N MET A 77 7.33 -14.08 -8.58
CA MET A 77 8.72 -14.31 -8.19
C MET A 77 9.00 -15.80 -7.92
N GLY A 78 8.01 -16.56 -7.45
CA GLY A 78 8.15 -17.98 -7.11
C GLY A 78 8.24 -18.86 -8.32
N LEU A 79 7.45 -18.54 -9.34
CA LEU A 79 7.54 -19.09 -10.69
C LEU A 79 8.95 -18.87 -11.25
N GLY A 80 9.43 -17.62 -11.26
CA GLY A 80 10.75 -17.34 -11.82
C GLY A 80 11.92 -17.92 -11.00
N LEU A 81 11.81 -18.06 -9.69
CA LEU A 81 12.84 -18.74 -8.89
C LEU A 81 12.78 -20.28 -8.99
N ALA A 82 11.70 -20.84 -9.56
CA ALA A 82 11.42 -22.27 -9.62
C ALA A 82 11.59 -22.99 -8.26
N ARG A 83 11.06 -22.39 -7.18
CA ARG A 83 11.09 -22.94 -5.81
C ARG A 83 9.70 -23.42 -5.40
N GLY A 84 9.44 -24.72 -5.56
CA GLY A 84 8.11 -25.32 -5.33
C GLY A 84 7.49 -25.02 -3.95
N ALA A 85 8.27 -25.06 -2.87
CA ALA A 85 7.76 -24.71 -1.53
C ALA A 85 7.30 -23.25 -1.42
N TRP A 86 7.95 -22.34 -2.14
CA TRP A 86 7.62 -20.92 -2.17
C TRP A 86 6.39 -20.68 -3.04
N LEU A 87 6.29 -21.39 -4.17
CA LEU A 87 5.10 -21.39 -5.02
C LEU A 87 3.86 -21.86 -4.26
N ARG A 88 3.93 -23.02 -3.59
CA ARG A 88 2.83 -23.57 -2.80
C ARG A 88 2.34 -22.58 -1.73
N ARG A 89 3.27 -21.97 -0.98
CA ARG A 89 2.92 -20.96 0.02
C ARG A 89 2.25 -19.73 -0.61
N SER A 90 2.72 -19.28 -1.77
CA SER A 90 2.13 -18.12 -2.46
C SER A 90 0.73 -18.41 -2.96
N VAL A 91 0.49 -19.60 -3.51
CA VAL A 91 -0.85 -20.06 -3.90
C VAL A 91 -1.80 -20.10 -2.70
N ILE A 92 -1.37 -20.69 -1.58
CA ILE A 92 -2.20 -20.73 -0.36
C ILE A 92 -2.52 -19.32 0.14
N LEU A 93 -1.52 -18.43 0.19
CA LEU A 93 -1.69 -17.04 0.62
C LEU A 93 -2.55 -16.21 -0.34
N MET A 94 -2.69 -16.62 -1.60
CA MET A 94 -3.59 -15.99 -2.56
C MET A 94 -5.02 -16.55 -2.41
N LEU A 95 -5.17 -17.87 -2.36
CA LEU A 95 -6.47 -18.54 -2.31
C LEU A 95 -7.20 -18.32 -0.98
N LEU A 96 -6.48 -18.16 0.13
CA LEU A 96 -7.10 -17.93 1.44
C LEU A 96 -7.94 -16.64 1.48
N PRO A 97 -7.41 -15.43 1.14
CA PRO A 97 -8.22 -14.22 1.01
C PRO A 97 -9.40 -14.40 0.06
N TRP A 98 -9.19 -15.09 -1.06
CA TRP A 98 -10.24 -15.31 -2.06
C TRP A 98 -11.40 -16.11 -1.48
N ALA A 99 -11.09 -17.20 -0.77
CA ALA A 99 -12.10 -18.01 -0.11
C ALA A 99 -12.88 -17.20 0.94
N VAL A 100 -12.19 -16.36 1.72
CA VAL A 100 -12.84 -15.50 2.71
C VAL A 100 -13.72 -14.44 2.04
N LEU A 101 -13.26 -13.80 0.96
CA LEU A 101 -14.05 -12.83 0.18
C LEU A 101 -15.29 -13.46 -0.45
N ALA A 102 -15.14 -14.63 -1.07
CA ALA A 102 -16.26 -15.38 -1.63
C ALA A 102 -17.25 -15.79 -0.52
N GLY A 103 -16.74 -16.24 0.63
CA GLY A 103 -17.58 -16.54 1.80
C GLY A 103 -18.34 -15.31 2.31
N ALA A 104 -17.68 -14.16 2.41
CA ALA A 104 -18.33 -12.91 2.81
C ALA A 104 -19.40 -12.46 1.80
N GLY A 105 -19.13 -12.60 0.50
CA GLY A 105 -20.12 -12.38 -0.56
C GLY A 105 -21.33 -13.29 -0.41
N LEU A 106 -21.09 -14.58 -0.17
CA LEU A 106 -22.14 -15.59 0.01
C LEU A 106 -23.03 -15.26 1.22
N VAL A 107 -22.44 -14.90 2.36
CA VAL A 107 -23.19 -14.46 3.55
C VAL A 107 -24.01 -13.20 3.26
N THR A 108 -23.42 -12.23 2.54
CA THR A 108 -24.09 -10.97 2.19
C THR A 108 -25.30 -11.21 1.29
N GLY A 109 -25.18 -12.03 0.25
CA GLY A 109 -26.30 -12.30 -0.64
C GLY A 109 -27.38 -13.19 0.00
N TRP A 110 -26.99 -14.14 0.85
CA TRP A 110 -27.95 -14.90 1.66
C TRP A 110 -28.77 -13.97 2.56
N TRP A 111 -28.10 -13.01 3.23
CA TRP A 111 -28.78 -12.02 4.04
C TRP A 111 -29.70 -11.11 3.21
N ALA A 112 -29.24 -10.62 2.05
CA ALA A 112 -30.04 -9.80 1.13
C ALA A 112 -31.33 -10.51 0.69
N TYR A 113 -31.22 -11.81 0.35
CA TYR A 113 -32.35 -12.65 -0.02
C TYR A 113 -33.39 -12.73 1.11
N HIS A 114 -32.96 -13.03 2.34
CA HIS A 114 -33.87 -13.15 3.48
C HIS A 114 -34.43 -11.82 3.96
N ALA A 115 -33.71 -10.72 3.76
CA ALA A 115 -34.16 -9.37 4.09
C ALA A 115 -35.10 -8.76 3.03
N GLY A 116 -35.31 -9.44 1.89
CA GLY A 116 -36.08 -8.90 0.78
C GLY A 116 -35.43 -7.69 0.12
N ILE A 117 -34.10 -7.55 0.22
CA ILE A 117 -33.35 -6.44 -0.36
C ILE A 117 -33.07 -6.75 -1.82
N THR A 118 -33.56 -5.90 -2.71
CA THR A 118 -33.18 -5.97 -4.12
C THR A 118 -31.72 -5.53 -4.26
N PRO A 119 -30.82 -6.39 -4.76
CA PRO A 119 -29.42 -6.03 -4.91
C PRO A 119 -29.26 -4.90 -5.93
N ALA A 120 -28.42 -3.93 -5.60
CA ALA A 120 -28.11 -2.83 -6.50
C ALA A 120 -27.12 -3.22 -7.61
N VAL A 121 -26.35 -4.30 -7.38
CA VAL A 121 -25.40 -4.83 -8.36
C VAL A 121 -26.13 -5.66 -9.41
N THR A 122 -25.78 -5.44 -10.68
CA THR A 122 -26.28 -6.26 -11.79
C THR A 122 -25.39 -7.46 -12.08
N ALA A 123 -25.95 -8.51 -12.69
CA ALA A 123 -25.17 -9.69 -13.09
C ALA A 123 -24.01 -9.35 -14.05
N GLU A 124 -24.14 -8.26 -14.83
CA GLU A 124 -23.12 -7.79 -15.77
C GLU A 124 -21.91 -7.17 -15.05
N GLU A 125 -22.07 -6.62 -13.84
CA GLU A 125 -20.97 -5.99 -13.08
C GLU A 125 -19.89 -6.96 -12.59
N GLY A 126 -20.20 -8.26 -12.56
CA GLY A 126 -19.22 -9.31 -12.26
C GLY A 126 -18.34 -9.70 -13.45
N GLY A 127 -18.73 -9.33 -14.68
CA GLY A 127 -18.07 -9.78 -15.90
C GLY A 127 -16.69 -9.15 -16.15
N PRO A 128 -15.91 -9.73 -17.08
CA PRO A 128 -14.62 -9.17 -17.48
C PRO A 128 -14.91 -7.93 -18.32
N ALA A 129 -14.80 -6.75 -17.72
CA ALA A 129 -14.95 -5.48 -18.43
C ALA A 129 -13.58 -5.00 -18.90
N LEU A 130 -13.46 -4.64 -20.18
CA LEU A 130 -12.22 -4.16 -20.78
C LEU A 130 -11.53 -3.04 -19.96
N PRO A 131 -12.22 -2.03 -19.41
CA PRO A 131 -11.58 -1.04 -18.56
C PRO A 131 -10.92 -1.63 -17.31
N VAL A 132 -11.53 -2.64 -16.69
CA VAL A 132 -11.00 -3.30 -15.49
C VAL A 132 -9.77 -4.14 -15.82
N LEU A 133 -9.75 -4.79 -16.97
CA LEU A 133 -8.58 -5.50 -17.49
C LEU A 133 -7.39 -4.55 -17.70
N VAL A 134 -7.64 -3.38 -18.31
CA VAL A 134 -6.62 -2.35 -18.51
C VAL A 134 -6.08 -1.85 -17.17
N VAL A 135 -6.95 -1.64 -16.18
CA VAL A 135 -6.55 -1.25 -14.82
C VAL A 135 -5.68 -2.33 -14.16
N ALA A 136 -6.08 -3.61 -14.23
CA ALA A 136 -5.32 -4.71 -13.64
C ALA A 136 -3.92 -4.85 -14.28
N PHE A 137 -3.84 -4.76 -15.61
CA PHE A 137 -2.58 -4.79 -16.34
C PHE A 137 -1.68 -3.60 -16.00
N GLY A 138 -2.23 -2.38 -16.04
CA GLY A 138 -1.50 -1.15 -15.70
C GLY A 138 -0.98 -1.16 -14.26
N ALA A 139 -1.80 -1.62 -13.32
CA ALA A 139 -1.39 -1.76 -11.92
C ALA A 139 -0.27 -2.81 -11.73
N GLY A 140 -0.30 -3.91 -12.50
CA GLY A 140 0.79 -4.89 -12.54
C GLY A 140 2.11 -4.32 -13.07
N LEU A 141 2.07 -3.58 -14.19
CA LEU A 141 3.26 -2.87 -14.72
C LEU A 141 3.80 -1.86 -13.70
N TRP A 142 2.90 -1.11 -13.07
CA TRP A 142 3.27 -0.09 -12.11
C TRP A 142 3.88 -0.68 -10.85
N ALA A 143 3.29 -1.74 -10.30
CA ALA A 143 3.85 -2.48 -9.17
C ALA A 143 5.26 -3.01 -9.47
N ALA A 144 5.48 -3.58 -10.65
CA ALA A 144 6.82 -4.01 -11.07
C ALA A 144 7.79 -2.82 -11.14
N GLY A 145 7.40 -1.73 -11.81
CA GLY A 145 8.24 -0.54 -11.93
C GLY A 145 8.66 0.02 -10.56
N LEU A 146 7.72 0.10 -9.61
CA LEU A 146 7.97 0.58 -8.26
C LEU A 146 8.85 -0.35 -7.44
N LEU A 147 8.58 -1.66 -7.49
CA LEU A 147 9.38 -2.68 -6.82
C LEU A 147 10.84 -2.63 -7.28
N LEU A 148 11.05 -2.46 -8.58
CA LEU A 148 12.39 -2.34 -9.17
C LEU A 148 13.06 -0.99 -8.85
N SER A 149 12.27 0.08 -8.70
CA SER A 149 12.79 1.38 -8.26
C SER A 149 13.01 1.48 -6.75
N ARG A 150 12.75 0.41 -5.99
CA ARG A 150 12.84 0.35 -4.52
C ARG A 150 11.99 1.43 -3.83
N ARG A 151 10.86 1.82 -4.44
CA ARG A 151 9.91 2.78 -3.88
C ARG A 151 8.81 2.02 -3.14
N GLU A 152 9.18 1.46 -2.00
CA GLU A 152 8.35 0.54 -1.22
C GLU A 152 7.03 1.19 -0.77
N GLU A 153 7.09 2.44 -0.31
CA GLU A 153 5.93 3.23 0.14
C GLU A 153 4.94 3.55 -0.99
N ALA A 154 5.42 3.57 -2.24
CA ALA A 154 4.59 3.89 -3.40
C ALA A 154 3.72 2.70 -3.86
N LEU A 155 3.93 1.49 -3.33
CA LEU A 155 3.18 0.29 -3.73
C LEU A 155 1.72 0.28 -3.22
N LEU A 156 1.34 1.24 -2.39
CA LEU A 156 -0.04 1.38 -1.91
C LEU A 156 -1.04 1.50 -3.06
N LEU A 157 -0.82 2.45 -3.99
CA LEU A 157 -1.82 2.72 -5.04
C LEU A 157 -1.97 1.58 -6.07
N PRO A 158 -0.91 0.96 -6.62
CA PRO A 158 -1.11 -0.24 -7.45
C PRO A 158 -1.68 -1.40 -6.64
N GLY A 159 -1.38 -1.48 -5.33
CA GLY A 159 -2.03 -2.41 -4.41
C GLY A 159 -3.54 -2.23 -4.38
N VAL A 160 -4.02 -1.00 -4.16
CA VAL A 160 -5.45 -0.65 -4.17
C VAL A 160 -6.11 -1.00 -5.51
N LEU A 161 -5.48 -0.67 -6.64
CA LEU A 161 -6.03 -0.96 -7.97
C LEU A 161 -6.14 -2.47 -8.23
N LEU A 162 -5.15 -3.25 -7.78
CA LEU A 162 -5.18 -4.71 -7.89
C LEU A 162 -6.22 -5.33 -6.95
N THR A 163 -6.31 -4.86 -5.72
CA THR A 163 -7.36 -5.27 -4.78
C THR A 163 -8.73 -4.99 -5.38
N TRP A 164 -8.97 -3.77 -5.87
CA TRP A 164 -10.25 -3.39 -6.48
C TRP A 164 -10.62 -4.26 -7.69
N SER A 165 -9.68 -4.46 -8.62
CA SER A 165 -9.93 -5.22 -9.85
C SER A 165 -10.09 -6.73 -9.61
N THR A 166 -9.34 -7.32 -8.67
CA THR A 166 -9.34 -8.78 -8.46
C THR A 166 -10.34 -9.21 -7.39
N TRP A 167 -10.49 -8.46 -6.31
CA TRP A 167 -11.35 -8.90 -5.21
C TRP A 167 -12.83 -8.77 -5.59
N ARG A 168 -13.21 -7.73 -6.37
CA ARG A 168 -14.61 -7.38 -6.69
C ARG A 168 -15.33 -8.56 -7.31
N PRO A 169 -14.81 -9.15 -8.38
CA PRO A 169 -15.39 -10.35 -8.95
C PRO A 169 -15.43 -11.56 -7.99
N ILE A 170 -14.50 -11.71 -7.05
CA ILE A 170 -14.50 -12.84 -6.10
C ILE A 170 -15.64 -12.71 -5.09
N PHE A 171 -15.81 -11.51 -4.53
CA PHE A 171 -16.91 -11.21 -3.62
C PHE A 171 -18.24 -11.40 -4.35
N LEU A 172 -18.37 -10.86 -5.57
CA LEU A 172 -19.57 -11.00 -6.39
C LEU A 172 -19.84 -12.47 -6.77
N ALA A 173 -18.82 -13.30 -6.97
CA ALA A 173 -19.02 -14.72 -7.22
C ALA A 173 -19.74 -15.41 -6.05
N GLY A 174 -19.31 -15.15 -4.82
CA GLY A 174 -19.99 -15.65 -3.63
C GLY A 174 -21.40 -15.10 -3.47
N PHE A 175 -21.56 -13.79 -3.70
CA PHE A 175 -22.84 -13.10 -3.63
C PHE A 175 -23.87 -13.71 -4.59
N TRP A 176 -23.54 -13.82 -5.88
CA TRP A 176 -24.44 -14.38 -6.88
C TRP A 176 -24.74 -15.86 -6.65
N LEU A 177 -23.78 -16.62 -6.11
CA LEU A 177 -23.98 -18.02 -5.78
C LEU A 177 -25.07 -18.19 -4.71
N SER A 178 -25.08 -17.32 -3.68
CA SER A 178 -26.11 -17.35 -2.62
C SER A 178 -27.51 -17.00 -3.12
N LEU A 179 -27.62 -16.20 -4.18
CA LEU A 179 -28.88 -15.85 -4.84
C LEU A 179 -29.34 -16.90 -5.87
N GLY A 180 -28.61 -18.02 -6.02
CA GLY A 180 -28.90 -19.06 -7.01
C GLY A 180 -28.50 -18.70 -8.45
N ALA A 181 -27.89 -17.53 -8.68
CA ALA A 181 -27.47 -17.04 -9.99
C ALA A 181 -26.11 -17.64 -10.41
N ARG A 182 -26.07 -18.95 -10.65
CA ARG A 182 -24.83 -19.71 -10.92
C ARG A 182 -24.02 -19.17 -12.10
N THR A 183 -24.68 -18.78 -13.18
CA THR A 183 -24.02 -18.23 -14.38
C THR A 183 -23.27 -16.93 -14.06
N ALA A 184 -23.91 -16.01 -13.33
CA ALA A 184 -23.29 -14.77 -12.87
C ALA A 184 -22.13 -15.04 -11.88
N ALA A 185 -22.30 -16.02 -10.99
CA ALA A 185 -21.25 -16.43 -10.07
C ALA A 185 -20.00 -16.96 -10.79
N TYR A 186 -20.18 -17.83 -11.80
CA TYR A 186 -19.09 -18.37 -12.60
C TYR A 186 -18.43 -17.28 -13.47
N ALA A 187 -19.20 -16.38 -14.06
CA ALA A 187 -18.67 -15.24 -14.82
C ALA A 187 -17.82 -14.33 -13.93
N ALA A 188 -18.27 -14.05 -12.71
CA ALA A 188 -17.52 -13.28 -11.73
C ALA A 188 -16.20 -13.98 -11.35
N MET A 189 -16.25 -15.28 -11.03
CA MET A 189 -15.03 -16.05 -10.72
C MET A 189 -14.03 -16.07 -11.90
N ALA A 190 -14.52 -16.28 -13.12
CA ALA A 190 -13.67 -16.24 -14.32
C ALA A 190 -13.00 -14.87 -14.50
N SER A 191 -13.70 -13.78 -14.18
CA SER A 191 -13.17 -12.42 -14.24
C SER A 191 -12.06 -12.20 -13.21
N ALA A 192 -12.24 -12.67 -11.98
CA ALA A 192 -11.21 -12.61 -10.94
C ALA A 192 -9.91 -13.31 -11.36
N VAL A 193 -10.03 -14.52 -11.89
CA VAL A 193 -8.89 -15.30 -12.41
C VAL A 193 -8.23 -14.54 -13.56
N THR A 194 -9.02 -14.05 -14.50
CA THR A 194 -8.53 -13.30 -15.66
C THR A 194 -7.76 -12.05 -15.22
N HIS A 195 -8.35 -11.16 -14.40
CA HIS A 195 -7.68 -9.96 -13.89
C HIS A 195 -6.36 -10.28 -13.17
N SER A 196 -6.33 -11.37 -12.40
CA SER A 196 -5.13 -11.80 -11.67
C SER A 196 -4.03 -12.30 -12.61
N LEU A 197 -4.38 -13.12 -13.61
CA LEU A 197 -3.44 -13.59 -14.63
C LEU A 197 -2.84 -12.42 -15.41
N TRP A 198 -3.66 -11.42 -15.73
CA TRP A 198 -3.24 -10.19 -16.39
C TRP A 198 -2.24 -9.38 -15.58
N ALA A 199 -2.56 -9.12 -14.32
CA ALA A 199 -1.66 -8.43 -13.41
C ALA A 199 -0.32 -9.16 -13.25
N MET A 200 -0.36 -10.49 -13.11
CA MET A 200 0.84 -11.32 -13.00
C MET A 200 1.69 -11.31 -14.26
N ALA A 201 1.08 -11.40 -15.43
CA ALA A 201 1.79 -11.34 -16.69
C ALA A 201 2.44 -9.97 -16.93
N ALA A 202 1.75 -8.88 -16.59
CA ALA A 202 2.32 -7.53 -16.65
C ALA A 202 3.53 -7.39 -15.73
N LEU A 203 3.40 -7.89 -14.50
CA LEU A 203 4.47 -7.91 -13.50
C LEU A 203 5.67 -8.73 -14.01
N ALA A 204 5.43 -9.93 -14.52
CA ALA A 204 6.46 -10.83 -15.07
C ALA A 204 7.17 -10.22 -16.28
N GLY A 205 6.41 -9.70 -17.24
CA GLY A 205 6.94 -9.07 -18.44
C GLY A 205 7.83 -7.88 -18.11
N MET A 206 7.40 -6.99 -17.20
CA MET A 206 8.22 -5.86 -16.76
C MET A 206 9.50 -6.30 -16.04
N MET A 207 9.44 -7.37 -15.23
CA MET A 207 10.63 -7.95 -14.60
C MET A 207 11.61 -8.47 -15.66
N LEU A 208 11.14 -9.19 -16.67
CA LEU A 208 11.97 -9.70 -17.77
C LEU A 208 12.61 -8.55 -18.58
N VAL A 209 11.84 -7.51 -18.94
CA VAL A 209 12.34 -6.33 -19.66
C VAL A 209 13.45 -5.61 -18.88
N ARG A 210 13.36 -5.61 -17.55
CA ARG A 210 14.37 -5.00 -16.66
C ARG A 210 15.55 -5.92 -16.35
N GLY A 211 15.69 -7.03 -17.06
CA GLY A 211 16.83 -7.94 -16.93
C GLY A 211 16.76 -8.84 -15.70
N TRP A 212 15.58 -9.02 -15.09
CA TRP A 212 15.41 -10.09 -14.11
C TRP A 212 15.46 -11.43 -14.83
N ALA A 213 16.62 -12.08 -14.78
CA ALA A 213 16.79 -13.44 -15.26
C ALA A 213 16.74 -14.42 -14.07
N PRO A 214 15.70 -15.25 -13.95
CA PRO A 214 15.73 -16.51 -13.22
C PRO A 214 17.11 -17.19 -13.23
N ARG A 215 17.54 -17.70 -12.07
CA ARG A 215 18.79 -18.49 -11.98
C ARG A 215 18.67 -19.86 -12.66
N ARG A 216 17.45 -20.28 -13.02
CA ARG A 216 17.15 -21.58 -13.62
C ARG A 216 16.38 -21.35 -14.92
N PRO A 217 16.71 -22.05 -16.02
CA PRO A 217 16.02 -21.90 -17.29
C PRO A 217 14.52 -22.27 -17.22
N GLN A 218 14.16 -23.13 -16.26
CA GLN A 218 12.76 -23.45 -15.96
C GLN A 218 11.94 -22.22 -15.53
N GLY A 219 12.57 -21.28 -14.82
CA GLY A 219 11.92 -20.04 -14.41
C GLY A 219 11.67 -19.12 -15.60
N ASP A 220 12.62 -19.03 -16.53
CA ASP A 220 12.46 -18.24 -17.76
C ASP A 220 11.30 -18.76 -18.61
N LEU A 221 11.23 -20.08 -18.80
CA LEU A 221 10.14 -20.74 -19.51
C LEU A 221 8.79 -20.50 -18.82
N ALA A 222 8.74 -20.57 -17.49
CA ALA A 222 7.50 -20.37 -16.73
C ALA A 222 6.99 -18.91 -16.84
N LEU A 223 7.88 -17.92 -16.72
CA LEU A 223 7.52 -16.51 -16.86
C LEU A 223 7.15 -16.15 -18.30
N GLY A 224 7.88 -16.68 -19.28
CA GLY A 224 7.60 -16.52 -20.69
C GLY A 224 6.25 -17.12 -21.06
N ALA A 225 5.97 -18.35 -20.63
CA ALA A 225 4.68 -19.00 -20.82
C ALA A 225 3.55 -18.21 -20.18
N MET A 226 3.71 -17.73 -18.94
CA MET A 226 2.69 -16.93 -18.25
C MET A 226 2.41 -15.61 -18.99
N SER A 227 3.47 -14.94 -19.46
CA SER A 227 3.34 -13.69 -20.24
C SER A 227 2.64 -13.93 -21.58
N LEU A 228 3.02 -14.99 -22.29
CA LEU A 228 2.41 -15.38 -23.56
C LEU A 228 0.94 -15.78 -23.37
N SER A 229 0.62 -16.57 -22.34
CA SER A 229 -0.76 -16.97 -22.02
C SER A 229 -1.65 -15.76 -21.77
N ALA A 230 -1.18 -14.72 -21.10
CA ALA A 230 -1.97 -13.50 -20.91
C ALA A 230 -2.22 -12.76 -22.24
N VAL A 231 -1.22 -12.65 -23.12
CA VAL A 231 -1.40 -12.04 -24.45
C VAL A 231 -2.42 -12.83 -25.28
N VAL A 232 -2.32 -14.16 -25.29
CA VAL A 232 -3.28 -15.03 -26.00
C VAL A 232 -4.68 -14.87 -25.42
N MET A 233 -4.82 -14.86 -24.09
CA MET A 233 -6.09 -14.60 -23.42
C MET A 233 -6.65 -13.21 -23.73
N PHE A 234 -5.81 -12.20 -23.98
CA PHE A 234 -6.25 -10.87 -24.43
C PHE A 234 -6.93 -10.93 -25.77
N MET A 235 -6.22 -11.54 -26.71
CA MET A 235 -6.65 -11.56 -28.10
C MET A 235 -7.94 -12.37 -28.18
N LEU A 236 -8.01 -13.49 -27.45
CA LEU A 236 -9.24 -14.27 -27.30
C LEU A 236 -10.37 -13.48 -26.65
N TYR A 237 -10.10 -12.68 -25.61
CA TYR A 237 -11.12 -11.85 -24.98
C TYR A 237 -11.66 -10.79 -25.96
N LEU A 238 -10.78 -10.08 -26.68
CA LEU A 238 -11.14 -9.08 -27.68
C LEU A 238 -11.92 -9.68 -28.85
N THR A 239 -11.62 -10.92 -29.26
CA THR A 239 -12.35 -11.59 -30.35
C THR A 239 -13.73 -12.09 -29.91
N LEU A 240 -13.87 -12.59 -28.67
CA LEU A 240 -15.14 -13.11 -28.16
C LEU A 240 -16.11 -12.01 -27.68
N HIS A 241 -15.59 -10.84 -27.32
CA HIS A 241 -16.39 -9.71 -26.83
C HIS A 241 -16.16 -8.50 -27.74
N PRO A 242 -16.65 -8.52 -29.00
CA PRO A 242 -16.58 -7.33 -29.83
C PRO A 242 -17.25 -6.18 -29.08
N ALA A 243 -16.63 -5.00 -29.15
CA ALA A 243 -17.24 -3.80 -28.59
C ALA A 243 -18.68 -3.73 -29.10
N ARG A 244 -19.66 -3.84 -28.19
CA ARG A 244 -21.07 -3.69 -28.57
C ARG A 244 -21.13 -2.37 -29.33
N ALA A 245 -21.50 -2.44 -30.61
CA ALA A 245 -21.77 -1.25 -31.37
C ALA A 245 -22.74 -0.40 -30.54
N PRO A 246 -22.55 0.93 -30.45
CA PRO A 246 -23.47 1.78 -29.71
C PRO A 246 -24.88 1.41 -30.17
N GLN A 247 -25.66 0.84 -29.25
CA GLN A 247 -27.02 0.46 -29.55
C GLN A 247 -27.69 1.75 -30.01
N PRO A 248 -28.26 1.79 -31.23
CA PRO A 248 -28.85 3.02 -31.76
C PRO A 248 -29.79 3.53 -30.67
N ALA A 249 -29.54 4.75 -30.21
CA ALA A 249 -30.38 5.38 -29.19
C ALA A 249 -31.82 5.16 -29.65
N PRO A 250 -32.72 4.66 -28.78
CA PRO A 250 -34.10 4.49 -29.17
C PRO A 250 -34.54 5.84 -29.74
N LEU A 251 -34.91 5.86 -31.02
CA LEU A 251 -35.49 7.05 -31.64
C LEU A 251 -36.55 7.55 -30.67
N PRO A 252 -36.60 8.86 -30.36
CA PRO A 252 -37.62 9.38 -29.46
C PRO A 252 -38.97 8.96 -30.04
N THR A 253 -39.58 7.95 -29.43
CA THR A 253 -40.95 7.59 -29.70
C THR A 253 -41.71 8.85 -29.31
N LEU A 254 -42.36 9.50 -30.28
CA LEU A 254 -43.24 10.63 -30.02
C LEU A 254 -44.35 10.12 -29.11
N GLN A 255 -44.11 10.12 -27.80
CA GLN A 255 -45.15 9.90 -26.82
C GLN A 255 -46.14 11.05 -27.02
N PRO A 256 -47.44 10.76 -27.22
CA PRO A 256 -48.44 11.81 -27.28
C PRO A 256 -48.32 12.64 -26.01
N LEU A 257 -48.04 13.93 -26.19
CA LEU A 257 -47.96 14.92 -25.14
C LEU A 257 -49.35 15.07 -24.53
N VAL A 258 -49.68 14.23 -23.55
CA VAL A 258 -50.85 14.46 -22.71
C VAL A 258 -50.48 15.63 -21.81
N SER A 259 -50.80 16.84 -22.26
CA SER A 259 -50.59 18.07 -21.53
C SER A 259 -51.36 17.96 -20.20
N PRO A 260 -50.72 17.99 -19.03
CA PRO A 260 -51.45 18.10 -17.78
C PRO A 260 -52.07 19.50 -17.71
N THR A 261 -53.38 19.59 -17.89
CA THR A 261 -54.16 20.80 -17.60
C THR A 261 -54.01 21.11 -16.11
N ARG A 262 -53.04 21.99 -15.80
CA ARG A 262 -52.81 22.51 -14.45
C ARG A 262 -53.95 23.45 -14.11
N ALA A 263 -54.84 23.02 -13.22
CA ALA A 263 -55.83 23.90 -12.59
C ALA A 263 -55.09 25.07 -11.93
N ALA A 264 -55.49 26.29 -12.30
CA ALA A 264 -54.95 27.52 -11.73
C ALA A 264 -55.30 27.60 -10.24
N GLN A 265 -54.28 27.55 -9.38
CA GLN A 265 -54.40 27.86 -7.97
C GLN A 265 -54.18 29.38 -7.80
N PRO A 266 -55.06 30.10 -7.06
CA PRO A 266 -54.92 31.54 -6.91
C PRO A 266 -53.67 31.91 -6.10
N SER A 267 -52.90 32.83 -6.66
CA SER A 267 -51.73 33.46 -6.06
C SER A 267 -52.18 34.53 -5.06
N LEU A 268 -51.87 34.34 -3.77
CA LEU A 268 -51.95 35.38 -2.76
C LEU A 268 -50.54 35.89 -2.45
N LEU A 269 -50.33 37.14 -2.88
CA LEU A 269 -49.53 38.26 -2.37
C LEU A 269 -48.26 38.00 -1.49
N PRO A 270 -47.15 38.72 -1.73
CA PRO A 270 -45.90 38.57 -0.98
C PRO A 270 -45.87 39.41 0.30
N THR A 271 -45.50 38.79 1.42
CA THR A 271 -45.14 39.50 2.65
C THR A 271 -43.62 39.69 2.70
N LEU A 272 -43.18 40.93 2.55
CA LEU A 272 -41.81 41.37 2.84
C LEU A 272 -41.57 41.27 4.36
N THR A 273 -40.67 40.40 4.79
CA THR A 273 -40.08 40.46 6.14
C THR A 273 -38.61 40.82 6.06
N THR A 274 -38.36 42.02 6.56
CA THR A 274 -37.12 42.74 6.82
C THR A 274 -36.02 41.86 7.41
N ALA A 275 -34.82 41.92 6.82
CA ALA A 275 -33.61 41.36 7.38
C ALA A 275 -33.15 42.20 8.59
N THR A 276 -33.04 41.57 9.76
CA THR A 276 -32.45 42.16 10.96
C THR A 276 -30.94 41.85 10.98
N PRO A 277 -30.05 42.86 11.02
CA PRO A 277 -28.62 42.61 11.16
C PRO A 277 -28.27 42.23 12.60
N THR A 278 -27.66 41.05 12.78
CA THR A 278 -27.15 40.56 14.06
C THR A 278 -25.87 41.31 14.44
N PRO A 279 -25.75 41.83 15.68
CA PRO A 279 -24.57 42.60 16.11
C PRO A 279 -23.33 41.72 16.35
N LYS A 280 -22.20 42.28 15.94
CA LYS A 280 -20.82 41.85 16.15
C LYS A 280 -20.46 41.81 17.65
N PRO A 281 -19.82 40.74 18.17
CA PRO A 281 -19.35 40.75 19.55
C PRO A 281 -18.12 41.66 19.72
N THR A 282 -18.23 42.51 20.74
CA THR A 282 -17.21 43.44 21.25
C THR A 282 -16.18 42.67 22.10
N PRO A 283 -14.86 42.95 21.98
CA PRO A 283 -13.87 42.42 22.92
C PRO A 283 -13.92 43.20 24.25
N THR A 284 -14.12 42.47 25.34
CA THR A 284 -14.01 42.96 26.72
C THR A 284 -12.54 42.97 27.15
N PRO A 285 -11.99 44.07 27.71
CA PRO A 285 -10.71 44.04 28.42
C PRO A 285 -10.92 43.78 29.93
N SER A 286 -9.81 43.48 30.61
CA SER A 286 -9.64 43.28 32.08
C SER A 286 -9.61 41.80 32.48
N SER A 287 -8.61 41.27 33.20
CA SER A 287 -7.98 41.84 34.40
C SER A 287 -6.48 41.58 34.54
N THR A 288 -5.82 42.57 35.12
CA THR A 288 -4.46 42.63 35.67
C THR A 288 -4.10 41.46 36.60
N PRO A 289 -2.92 40.82 36.47
CA PRO A 289 -2.38 39.98 37.53
C PRO A 289 -1.68 40.83 38.61
N SER A 290 -2.05 40.58 39.86
CA SER A 290 -1.41 41.11 41.07
C SER A 290 -0.04 40.45 41.31
N PRO A 291 1.03 41.18 41.66
CA PRO A 291 2.30 40.59 42.04
C PRO A 291 2.22 39.98 43.45
N ARG A 292 2.38 38.66 43.54
CA ARG A 292 2.59 37.94 44.80
C ARG A 292 4.08 38.06 45.21
N PRO A 293 4.41 38.28 46.50
CA PRO A 293 5.77 38.56 46.93
C PRO A 293 6.75 37.41 46.67
N SER A 294 7.95 37.82 46.29
CA SER A 294 9.19 37.07 46.10
C SER A 294 9.50 36.17 47.30
N ALA A 295 9.58 34.86 47.07
CA ALA A 295 10.25 33.96 47.99
C ALA A 295 11.77 34.06 47.75
N THR A 296 12.47 34.51 48.78
CA THR A 296 13.93 34.54 48.89
C THR A 296 14.54 33.17 48.55
N PRO A 297 15.51 33.06 47.63
CA PRO A 297 16.23 31.81 47.44
C PRO A 297 17.18 31.57 48.62
N THR A 298 16.94 30.50 49.35
CA THR A 298 17.90 29.90 50.29
C THR A 298 19.03 29.28 49.48
N PRO A 299 20.31 29.64 49.71
CA PRO A 299 21.42 28.92 49.09
C PRO A 299 21.69 27.63 49.87
N SER A 300 22.28 26.68 49.15
CA SER A 300 23.00 25.49 49.64
C SER A 300 22.26 24.16 49.56
N ALA A 301 22.51 23.47 48.44
CA ALA A 301 22.88 22.06 48.48
C ALA A 301 24.02 21.83 47.48
N THR A 302 25.21 21.66 48.03
CA THR A 302 26.35 20.84 47.62
C THR A 302 26.34 20.27 46.19
N PRO A 303 27.37 20.48 45.36
CA PRO A 303 27.48 19.83 44.05
C PRO A 303 27.61 18.31 44.23
N SER A 304 26.52 17.60 43.95
CA SER A 304 26.57 16.16 43.70
C SER A 304 27.29 15.95 42.37
N LEU A 305 28.29 15.05 42.38
CA LEU A 305 29.02 14.57 41.21
C LEU A 305 28.03 14.21 40.09
N GLN A 306 27.92 15.10 39.10
CA GLN A 306 27.05 14.89 37.95
C GLN A 306 27.57 13.68 37.18
N THR A 307 26.79 12.60 37.18
CA THR A 307 26.89 11.57 36.16
C THR A 307 26.76 12.29 34.82
N PRO A 308 27.71 12.13 33.88
CA PRO A 308 27.68 12.94 32.68
C PRO A 308 26.39 12.64 31.90
N THR A 309 25.65 13.70 31.59
CA THR A 309 24.32 13.60 30.95
C THR A 309 24.51 13.35 29.47
N ALA A 310 23.80 12.35 28.91
CA ALA A 310 23.84 12.07 27.48
C ALA A 310 23.35 13.29 26.67
N VAL A 311 24.02 13.57 25.54
CA VAL A 311 23.72 14.73 24.69
C VAL A 311 22.85 14.29 23.51
N ALA A 312 21.64 14.83 23.41
CA ALA A 312 20.74 14.51 22.31
C ALA A 312 21.25 15.05 20.96
N ALA A 313 21.09 14.25 19.91
CA ALA A 313 21.46 14.56 18.54
C ALA A 313 20.49 13.91 17.53
N ILE A 314 20.59 14.33 16.28
CA ILE A 314 19.81 13.80 15.15
C ILE A 314 20.72 13.37 14.01
N VAL A 315 20.31 12.35 13.27
CA VAL A 315 21.03 11.84 12.10
C VAL A 315 20.87 12.80 10.91
N VAL A 316 21.99 13.27 10.35
CA VAL A 316 22.04 14.20 9.22
C VAL A 316 23.02 13.66 8.16
N PRO A 317 22.55 12.77 7.26
CA PRO A 317 23.37 12.23 6.18
C PRO A 317 23.57 13.27 5.07
N PRO A 318 24.55 13.08 4.15
CA PRO A 318 24.70 13.96 2.99
C PRO A 318 23.49 13.85 2.03
N PRO A 319 23.20 14.87 1.20
CA PRO A 319 21.95 14.97 0.43
C PRO A 319 21.60 13.79 -0.51
N ARG A 320 22.58 12.96 -0.86
CA ARG A 320 22.39 11.79 -1.73
C ARG A 320 22.02 10.51 -0.96
N TYR A 321 22.02 10.55 0.37
CA TYR A 321 21.81 9.40 1.23
C TYR A 321 20.61 9.64 2.16
N GLN A 322 19.81 8.61 2.37
CA GLN A 322 18.61 8.67 3.22
C GLN A 322 18.89 8.36 4.70
N GLY A 323 20.13 7.99 5.05
CA GLY A 323 20.49 7.57 6.39
C GLY A 323 21.97 7.19 6.55
N ILE A 324 22.32 6.70 7.73
CA ILE A 324 23.66 6.26 8.12
C ILE A 324 23.63 4.84 8.68
N TYR A 325 24.78 4.19 8.85
CA TYR A 325 24.88 2.89 9.50
C TYR A 325 25.41 3.02 10.93
N LEU A 326 24.67 2.44 11.87
CA LEU A 326 25.12 2.15 13.24
C LEU A 326 26.02 0.91 13.22
N ARG A 327 27.19 0.99 13.85
CA ARG A 327 28.19 -0.08 13.86
C ARG A 327 28.47 -0.61 15.26
N GLN A 328 28.98 -1.84 15.32
CA GLN A 328 29.33 -2.48 16.59
C GLN A 328 30.57 -1.86 17.25
N GLY A 329 31.47 -1.28 16.46
CA GLY A 329 32.71 -0.65 16.94
C GLY A 329 33.10 0.55 16.07
N PRO A 330 34.09 1.34 16.50
CA PRO A 330 34.58 2.48 15.76
C PRO A 330 35.37 2.01 14.53
N GLY A 331 34.90 2.35 13.34
CA GLY A 331 35.57 2.04 12.07
C GLY A 331 34.72 1.23 11.09
N PHE A 332 35.12 1.24 9.82
CA PHE A 332 34.41 0.60 8.73
C PHE A 332 34.54 -0.93 8.72
N GLN A 333 35.55 -1.47 9.40
CA GLN A 333 35.77 -2.92 9.53
C GLN A 333 34.79 -3.58 10.50
N HIS A 334 34.18 -2.82 11.42
CA HIS A 334 33.21 -3.38 12.36
C HIS A 334 31.86 -3.66 11.70
N PRO A 335 31.16 -4.75 12.11
CA PRO A 335 29.84 -5.08 11.58
C PRO A 335 28.84 -3.93 11.69
N ARG A 336 27.99 -3.81 10.67
CA ARG A 336 26.84 -2.91 10.67
C ARG A 336 25.71 -3.55 11.45
N LEU A 337 25.29 -2.90 12.54
CA LEU A 337 24.18 -3.33 13.36
C LEU A 337 22.85 -2.96 12.70
N ARG A 338 22.72 -1.70 12.27
CA ARG A 338 21.45 -1.17 11.73
C ARG A 338 21.66 0.07 10.85
N GLY A 339 20.70 0.37 9.98
CA GLY A 339 20.59 1.67 9.31
C GLY A 339 19.71 2.62 10.12
N LEU A 340 20.15 3.86 10.31
CA LEU A 340 19.39 4.95 10.94
C LEU A 340 19.01 5.95 9.85
N LEU A 341 17.73 6.30 9.74
CA LEU A 341 17.25 7.23 8.72
C LEU A 341 17.59 8.68 9.09
N GLN A 342 17.54 9.58 8.11
CA GLN A 342 17.65 11.01 8.36
C GLN A 342 16.60 11.46 9.40
N GLY A 343 17.02 12.27 10.35
CA GLY A 343 16.16 12.77 11.43
C GLY A 343 15.96 11.80 12.59
N THR A 344 16.46 10.55 12.51
CA THR A 344 16.42 9.63 13.66
C THR A 344 17.13 10.25 14.86
N ARG A 345 16.47 10.25 16.02
CA ARG A 345 17.04 10.72 17.28
C ARG A 345 18.05 9.72 17.84
N VAL A 346 19.18 10.24 18.29
CA VAL A 346 20.24 9.50 18.97
C VAL A 346 20.74 10.28 20.17
N ASP A 347 21.11 9.60 21.24
CA ASP A 347 21.73 10.24 22.39
C ASP A 347 23.22 9.86 22.42
N ILE A 348 24.10 10.87 22.40
CA ILE A 348 25.55 10.70 22.50
C ILE A 348 25.90 10.35 23.93
N LEU A 349 26.51 9.19 24.11
CA LEU A 349 26.82 8.67 25.43
C LEU A 349 28.18 9.23 25.89
N PRO A 350 28.25 9.83 27.09
CA PRO A 350 29.46 10.47 27.58
C PRO A 350 30.43 9.49 28.25
N ASP A 351 30.01 8.24 28.42
CA ASP A 351 30.80 7.16 29.01
C ASP A 351 31.83 6.56 28.06
N ALA A 352 31.84 6.98 26.79
CA ALA A 352 32.85 6.62 25.81
C ALA A 352 33.42 7.88 25.16
N GLU A 353 34.73 8.07 25.29
CA GLU A 353 35.40 9.14 24.57
C GLU A 353 35.29 8.91 23.04
N PRO A 354 35.18 9.99 22.24
CA PRO A 354 35.22 9.89 20.78
C PRO A 354 36.52 9.22 20.31
N VAL A 355 36.41 8.21 19.45
CA VAL A 355 37.54 7.44 18.94
C VAL A 355 37.85 7.81 17.50
N ARG A 356 39.12 8.07 17.17
CA ARG A 356 39.54 8.21 15.77
C ARG A 356 39.88 6.85 15.18
N ALA A 357 39.19 6.47 14.10
CA ALA A 357 39.45 5.25 13.34
C ALA A 357 39.16 5.51 11.85
N ASP A 358 39.98 4.93 10.96
CA ASP A 358 39.89 5.09 9.51
C ASP A 358 39.93 6.56 9.03
N GLY A 359 40.61 7.44 9.78
CA GLY A 359 40.69 8.87 9.49
C GLY A 359 39.47 9.69 9.91
N TYR A 360 38.45 9.07 10.52
CA TYR A 360 37.23 9.74 10.97
C TYR A 360 37.06 9.68 12.49
N LEU A 361 36.29 10.63 13.03
CA LEU A 361 35.88 10.65 14.43
C LEU A 361 34.58 9.85 14.61
N TRP A 362 34.62 8.85 15.47
CA TRP A 362 33.50 7.99 15.83
C TRP A 362 33.03 8.30 17.25
N VAL A 363 31.72 8.34 17.43
CA VAL A 363 31.08 8.57 18.73
C VAL A 363 30.13 7.43 19.05
N ARG A 364 30.05 7.09 20.33
CA ARG A 364 29.12 6.08 20.82
C ARG A 364 27.77 6.72 21.09
N VAL A 365 26.72 6.10 20.57
CA VAL A 365 25.36 6.61 20.66
C VAL A 365 24.39 5.51 21.07
N LEU A 366 23.31 5.94 21.72
CA LEU A 366 22.10 5.16 21.93
C LEU A 366 21.07 5.63 20.90
N ALA A 367 20.73 4.76 19.95
CA ALA A 367 19.76 5.07 18.90
C ALA A 367 18.36 4.60 19.28
N TYR A 368 17.33 5.36 18.88
CA TYR A 368 15.92 5.06 19.10
C TYR A 368 15.18 4.89 17.75
N PRO A 369 15.34 3.76 17.04
CA PRO A 369 14.69 3.56 15.75
C PRO A 369 13.21 3.26 15.96
N ASP A 370 12.32 4.05 15.34
CA ASP A 370 10.84 3.95 15.30
C ASP A 370 10.23 2.72 15.98
N GLY A 371 9.91 2.84 17.27
CA GLY A 371 9.17 1.85 18.05
C GLY A 371 9.93 0.56 18.41
N SER A 372 11.22 0.48 18.12
CA SER A 372 12.08 -0.63 18.54
C SER A 372 12.89 -0.30 19.79
N GLU A 373 13.35 -1.33 20.49
CA GLU A 373 14.24 -1.17 21.64
C GLU A 373 15.48 -0.36 21.26
N PRO A 374 15.99 0.48 22.20
CA PRO A 374 17.13 1.31 21.93
C PRO A 374 18.40 0.47 21.73
N ILE A 375 19.22 0.84 20.75
CA ILE A 375 20.40 0.05 20.35
C ILE A 375 21.66 0.90 20.53
N TYR A 376 22.64 0.33 21.23
CA TYR A 376 23.97 0.91 21.38
C TYR A 376 24.82 0.66 20.14
N GLY A 377 25.59 1.66 19.74
CA GLY A 377 26.60 1.48 18.70
C GLY A 377 27.41 2.74 18.41
N TRP A 378 28.15 2.68 17.32
CA TRP A 378 29.06 3.72 16.88
C TRP A 378 28.61 4.34 15.57
N VAL A 379 28.70 5.67 15.48
CA VAL A 379 28.41 6.45 14.29
C VAL A 379 29.50 7.48 14.04
N LEU A 380 29.58 7.98 12.81
CA LEU A 380 30.48 9.09 12.46
C LEU A 380 29.95 10.39 13.07
N ALA A 381 30.80 11.09 13.81
CA ALA A 381 30.42 12.33 14.52
C ALA A 381 29.91 13.42 13.57
N HIS A 382 30.45 13.50 12.35
CA HIS A 382 30.06 14.51 11.35
C HIS A 382 28.73 14.21 10.65
N LEU A 383 28.11 13.04 10.90
CA LEU A 383 26.83 12.66 10.33
C LEU A 383 25.67 12.77 11.33
N ILE A 384 25.94 13.38 12.48
CA ILE A 384 24.94 13.72 13.48
C ILE A 384 25.06 15.18 13.86
N ALA A 385 23.96 15.83 14.20
CA ALA A 385 23.91 17.19 14.67
C ALA A 385 23.31 17.22 16.09
N THR A 386 24.01 17.84 17.04
CA THR A 386 23.50 18.01 18.41
C THR A 386 22.31 18.97 18.39
N VAL A 387 21.27 18.63 19.14
CA VAL A 387 20.13 19.53 19.33
C VAL A 387 20.41 20.40 20.55
N THR A 388 20.68 21.69 20.33
CA THR A 388 20.74 22.67 21.41
C THR A 388 19.32 22.87 21.96
N PRO A 389 19.07 22.66 23.28
CA PRO A 389 17.75 22.92 23.83
C PRO A 389 17.44 24.42 23.75
N THR A 390 16.35 24.78 23.07
CA THR A 390 15.79 26.13 23.14
C THR A 390 15.26 26.33 24.56
N ALA A 391 15.80 27.31 25.28
CA ALA A 391 15.29 27.69 26.59
C ALA A 391 13.81 28.06 26.45
N SER A 392 12.93 27.39 27.22
CA SER A 392 11.51 27.73 27.27
C SER A 392 11.36 29.10 27.95
N PRO A 393 10.60 30.04 27.37
CA PRO A 393 10.32 31.34 27.98
C PRO A 393 9.47 31.21 29.25
#